data_AF-A0A7C4YWT0-F1
#
_entry.id   AF-A0A7C4YWT0-F1
#
_cell.length_a   1.000
_cell.length_b   1.000
_cell.length_c   1.000
_cell.angle_alpha   90.00
_cell.angle_beta   90.00
_cell.angle_gamma   90.00
#
_symmetry.space_group_name_H-M   'P 1'
#
loop_
_entity.id
_entity.type
_entity.pdbx_description
1 polymer ?
#
loop_
_entity_poly.entity_id
_entity_poly.type
_entity_poly.pdbx_seq_one_letter_code
_entity_poly.pdbx_strand_id
1 'polypeptide(L)'
;MHGRNIDFKKRAKELAIKIKEAANSSHTEAEFRAKVSSLIDEIAKETNLNLYLREEYSLINGRADAVYNRLIIEYEPPGSLKKSNSSKANEHAINQVKNYIEGIVKRERHKPERLVGVALDGYYFIFVRKKENIWRVDEPLEVDEYSTEYFLKLLSSLSTELALIPENLIRDFGENTIVSRKVVSTLYDLLTSTQNPKTKLLFKQWSHQFSEVCDYEEASKLKVDSFARKFGINVKSVEPFQFFFCLHTYYATLIKLLAFQVVQYYNMPKLGTNLKQIASADSEKIKEFLKQIEEGGIFKQLGITNFIEGDFFSWYLDVWNEKIYEGFKVLIQALSNYSLVTLDVDPDNTRDLLKKLYQQLMPKKLRHNLGEYYTPDWLAERVLNMLGYDGNPDKRLLDPACGSGTFLVLAIKRAREYIQKNPIREADALEKILSNIVGFDLNPLAVISARTNYLLALGELLQFRRGEISIPVYLCDSILTPQNVSTGDMYDKTKAIDTLRFNTVVGTFNIPKSIVTAQYLDTLSNFLEEAVKLDLNREQFVEKICERLPLNPMQDRADLEVL
;
A
#
# COMPACT_ATOMS: atom_id res chain seq x y z
N MET A 1 -24.91 14.04 -6.01
CA MET A 1 -25.47 13.05 -6.95
C MET A 1 -24.73 11.74 -6.72
N HIS A 2 -25.46 10.71 -6.30
CA HIS A 2 -24.90 9.40 -5.92
C HIS A 2 -24.11 8.78 -7.09
N GLY A 3 -22.83 8.47 -6.85
CA GLY A 3 -22.08 7.58 -7.73
C GLY A 3 -22.73 6.20 -7.70
N ARG A 4 -23.46 5.86 -8.77
CA ARG A 4 -23.99 4.50 -8.95
C ARG A 4 -22.79 3.56 -9.01
N ASN A 5 -22.65 2.71 -8.00
CA ASN A 5 -21.75 1.56 -8.05
C ASN A 5 -21.99 0.78 -9.34
N ILE A 6 -20.93 0.61 -10.12
CA ILE A 6 -20.97 -0.19 -11.32
C ILE A 6 -20.95 -1.65 -10.88
N ASP A 7 -22.11 -2.32 -10.93
CA ASP A 7 -22.17 -3.78 -10.81
C ASP A 7 -21.58 -4.40 -12.09
N PHE A 8 -20.24 -4.50 -12.13
CA PHE A 8 -19.51 -5.04 -13.26
C PHE A 8 -19.94 -6.47 -13.58
N LYS A 9 -20.32 -7.26 -12.58
CA LYS A 9 -20.72 -8.66 -12.77
C LYS A 9 -22.06 -8.76 -13.50
N LYS A 10 -23.07 -8.01 -13.06
CA LYS A 10 -24.37 -7.94 -13.76
C LYS A 10 -24.21 -7.42 -15.19
N ARG A 11 -23.44 -6.34 -15.37
CA ARG A 11 -23.17 -5.74 -16.69
C ARG A 11 -22.35 -6.64 -17.60
N ALA A 12 -21.40 -7.39 -17.05
CA ALA A 12 -20.59 -8.33 -17.81
C ALA A 12 -21.45 -9.44 -18.41
N LYS A 13 -22.38 -9.98 -17.63
CA LYS A 13 -23.34 -10.98 -18.12
C LYS A 13 -24.19 -10.44 -19.27
N GLU A 14 -24.74 -9.23 -19.12
CA GLU A 14 -25.53 -8.57 -20.16
C GLU A 14 -24.70 -8.27 -21.40
N LEU A 15 -23.48 -7.76 -21.23
CA LEU A 15 -22.57 -7.44 -22.33
C LEU A 15 -22.11 -8.69 -23.08
N ALA A 16 -21.80 -9.79 -22.38
CA ALA A 16 -21.40 -11.05 -23.01
C ALA A 16 -22.48 -11.58 -23.96
N ILE A 17 -23.76 -11.47 -23.55
CA ILE A 17 -24.91 -11.83 -24.38
C ILE A 17 -24.98 -10.91 -25.60
N LYS A 18 -24.94 -9.58 -25.40
CA LYS A 18 -25.02 -8.60 -26.50
C LYS A 18 -23.85 -8.71 -27.49
N ILE A 19 -22.64 -9.04 -27.03
CA ILE A 19 -21.48 -9.28 -27.90
C ILE A 19 -21.73 -10.50 -28.80
N LYS A 20 -22.25 -11.60 -28.24
CA LYS A 20 -22.60 -12.80 -29.02
C LYS A 20 -23.73 -12.52 -30.02
N GLU A 21 -24.74 -11.74 -29.62
CA GLU A 21 -25.82 -11.30 -30.52
C GLU A 21 -25.30 -10.40 -31.65
N ALA A 22 -24.36 -9.50 -31.35
CA ALA A 22 -23.69 -8.68 -32.35
C ALA A 22 -22.91 -9.55 -33.34
N ALA A 23 -22.20 -10.57 -32.86
CA ALA A 23 -21.48 -11.52 -33.71
C ALA A 23 -22.42 -12.32 -34.62
N ASN A 24 -23.54 -12.81 -34.07
CA ASN A 24 -24.54 -13.57 -34.82
C ASN A 24 -25.24 -12.77 -35.92
N SER A 25 -25.40 -11.46 -35.72
CA SER A 25 -26.13 -10.57 -36.63
C SER A 25 -25.24 -9.78 -37.57
N SER A 26 -23.91 -9.97 -37.52
CA SER A 26 -22.94 -9.28 -38.36
C SER A 26 -22.34 -10.22 -39.39
N HIS A 27 -22.22 -9.76 -40.63
CA HIS A 27 -21.65 -10.53 -41.74
C HIS A 27 -20.22 -10.09 -42.07
N THR A 28 -19.79 -8.94 -41.55
CA THR A 28 -18.44 -8.41 -41.72
C THR A 28 -17.85 -7.98 -40.37
N GLU A 29 -16.52 -7.91 -40.32
CA GLU A 29 -15.76 -7.37 -39.18
C GLU A 29 -16.17 -5.93 -38.85
N ALA A 30 -16.34 -5.08 -39.88
CA ALA A 30 -16.75 -3.70 -39.71
C ALA A 30 -18.14 -3.55 -39.06
N GLU A 31 -19.11 -4.37 -39.46
CA GLU A 31 -20.44 -4.40 -38.84
C GLU A 31 -20.37 -4.89 -37.38
N PHE A 32 -19.55 -5.91 -37.11
CA PHE A 32 -19.35 -6.42 -35.75
C PHE A 32 -18.71 -5.37 -34.84
N ARG A 33 -17.61 -4.77 -35.30
CA ARG A 33 -16.92 -3.66 -34.64
C ARG A 33 -17.88 -2.52 -34.31
N ALA A 34 -18.66 -2.03 -35.29
CA ALA A 34 -19.58 -0.92 -35.08
C ALA A 34 -20.61 -1.21 -33.97
N LYS A 35 -21.16 -2.42 -33.94
CA LYS A 35 -22.09 -2.84 -32.90
C LYS A 35 -21.42 -2.93 -31.53
N VAL A 36 -20.26 -3.58 -31.43
CA VAL A 36 -19.56 -3.72 -30.14
C VAL A 36 -19.06 -2.38 -29.61
N SER A 37 -18.53 -1.50 -30.47
CA SER A 37 -18.17 -0.13 -30.07
C SER A 37 -19.36 0.65 -29.50
N SER A 38 -20.54 0.53 -30.12
CA SER A 38 -21.77 1.14 -29.60
C SER A 38 -22.18 0.60 -28.22
N LEU A 39 -22.02 -0.72 -28.00
CA LEU A 39 -22.25 -1.34 -26.69
C LEU A 39 -21.27 -0.82 -25.63
N ILE A 40 -20.00 -0.67 -26.01
CA ILE A 40 -18.97 -0.10 -25.14
C ILE A 40 -19.31 1.35 -24.78
N ASP A 41 -19.75 2.16 -25.74
CA ASP A 41 -20.15 3.56 -25.53
C ASP A 41 -21.41 3.70 -24.66
N GLU A 42 -22.39 2.81 -24.82
CA GLU A 42 -23.58 2.72 -23.97
C GLU A 42 -23.15 2.47 -22.51
N ILE A 43 -22.31 1.45 -22.30
CA ILE A 43 -21.77 1.15 -20.98
C ILE A 43 -20.98 2.34 -20.43
N ALA A 44 -20.13 2.97 -21.23
CA ALA A 44 -19.33 4.12 -20.80
C ALA A 44 -20.21 5.28 -20.32
N LYS A 45 -21.28 5.61 -21.05
CA LYS A 45 -22.25 6.64 -20.66
C LYS A 45 -22.98 6.28 -19.37
N GLU A 46 -23.42 5.03 -19.23
CA GLU A 46 -24.12 4.56 -18.04
C GLU A 46 -23.23 4.46 -16.80
N THR A 47 -21.93 4.24 -17.00
CA THR A 47 -20.92 4.10 -15.95
C THR A 47 -20.12 5.38 -15.69
N ASN A 48 -20.38 6.44 -16.45
CA ASN A 48 -19.65 7.70 -16.42
C ASN A 48 -18.12 7.50 -16.62
N LEU A 49 -17.74 6.53 -17.46
CA LEU A 49 -16.36 6.31 -17.88
C LEU A 49 -16.01 7.29 -19.00
N ASN A 50 -14.94 8.07 -18.82
CA ASN A 50 -14.41 8.92 -19.88
C ASN A 50 -13.56 8.07 -20.85
N LEU A 51 -14.23 7.45 -21.81
CA LEU A 51 -13.57 6.76 -22.92
C LEU A 51 -13.27 7.76 -24.04
N TYR A 52 -11.98 7.93 -24.36
CA TYR A 52 -11.54 8.61 -25.56
C TYR A 52 -11.29 7.55 -26.63
N LEU A 53 -12.30 7.30 -27.45
CA LEU A 53 -12.16 6.47 -28.64
C LEU A 53 -11.35 7.23 -29.68
N ARG A 54 -10.22 6.64 -30.10
CA ARG A 54 -9.45 7.11 -31.25
C ARG A 54 -9.66 6.13 -32.39
N GLU A 55 -10.62 6.42 -33.26
CA GLU A 55 -10.83 5.63 -34.49
C GLU A 55 -9.76 5.94 -35.53
N GLU A 56 -9.36 4.92 -36.30
CA GLU A 56 -8.40 5.02 -37.40
C GLU A 56 -7.02 5.57 -36.99
N TYR A 57 -6.42 5.00 -35.94
CA TYR A 57 -5.07 5.40 -35.53
C TYR A 57 -4.02 4.87 -36.52
N SER A 58 -3.69 5.67 -37.53
CA SER A 58 -2.68 5.35 -38.53
C SER A 58 -1.29 5.30 -37.90
N LEU A 59 -0.70 4.10 -37.83
CA LEU A 59 0.68 3.85 -37.41
C LEU A 59 1.52 3.45 -38.64
N ILE A 60 2.83 3.55 -38.53
CA ILE A 60 3.79 3.25 -39.62
C ILE A 60 3.65 1.79 -40.12
N ASN A 61 3.09 0.88 -39.30
CA ASN A 61 2.99 -0.56 -39.58
C ASN A 61 1.53 -1.09 -39.70
N GLY A 62 0.50 -0.24 -39.75
CA GLY A 62 -0.91 -0.70 -39.83
C GLY A 62 -1.93 0.25 -39.19
N ARG A 63 -3.21 -0.15 -39.13
CA ARG A 63 -4.34 0.61 -38.55
C ARG A 63 -5.02 -0.18 -37.42
N ALA A 64 -4.88 0.25 -36.16
CA ALA A 64 -5.58 -0.37 -35.05
C ALA A 64 -7.09 -0.11 -35.19
N ASP A 65 -7.91 -1.11 -34.88
CA ASP A 65 -9.35 -0.94 -35.01
C ASP A 65 -9.91 0.07 -34.01
N ALA A 66 -9.76 -0.20 -32.71
CA ALA A 66 -10.19 0.74 -31.69
C ALA A 66 -9.14 0.89 -30.60
N VAL A 67 -8.81 2.14 -30.27
CA VAL A 67 -7.98 2.44 -29.10
C VAL A 67 -8.82 3.25 -28.12
N TYR A 68 -9.19 2.60 -27.01
CA TYR A 68 -9.88 3.21 -25.88
C TYR A 68 -8.83 3.54 -24.82
N ASN A 69 -8.34 4.78 -24.85
CA ASN A 69 -7.26 5.28 -24.01
C ASN A 69 -5.97 4.44 -24.11
N ARG A 70 -5.81 3.44 -23.22
CA ARG A 70 -4.65 2.51 -23.18
C ARG A 70 -5.03 1.05 -23.47
N LEU A 71 -6.31 0.78 -23.73
CA LEU A 71 -6.79 -0.52 -24.19
C LEU A 71 -6.89 -0.49 -25.72
N ILE A 72 -6.22 -1.42 -26.37
CA ILE A 72 -6.28 -1.62 -27.82
C ILE A 72 -7.19 -2.81 -28.06
N ILE A 73 -8.20 -2.65 -28.89
CA ILE A 73 -9.09 -3.72 -29.31
C ILE A 73 -8.89 -3.92 -30.80
N GLU A 74 -8.52 -5.14 -31.17
CA GLU A 74 -8.51 -5.63 -32.55
C GLU A 74 -9.76 -6.50 -32.74
N TYR A 75 -10.59 -6.13 -33.72
CA TYR A 75 -11.78 -6.90 -34.03
C TYR A 75 -11.46 -7.87 -35.15
N GLU A 76 -11.92 -9.11 -34.99
CA GLU A 76 -11.77 -10.13 -36.02
C GLU A 76 -13.14 -10.50 -36.59
N PRO A 77 -13.21 -11.08 -37.81
CA PRO A 77 -14.48 -11.52 -38.38
C PRO A 77 -15.22 -12.48 -37.42
N PRO A 78 -16.56 -12.37 -37.27
CA PRO A 78 -17.29 -13.17 -36.29
C PRO A 78 -17.01 -14.67 -36.38
N GLY A 79 -16.56 -15.28 -35.27
CA GLY A 79 -16.27 -16.73 -35.16
C GLY A 79 -14.97 -17.19 -35.84
N SER A 80 -14.10 -16.27 -36.23
CA SER A 80 -12.81 -16.58 -36.87
C SER A 80 -11.77 -17.14 -35.89
N LEU A 81 -11.78 -16.72 -34.62
CA LEU A 81 -10.86 -17.19 -33.60
C LEU A 81 -11.17 -18.63 -33.20
N LYS A 82 -10.14 -19.35 -32.75
CA LYS A 82 -10.21 -20.76 -32.34
C LYS A 82 -9.82 -20.93 -30.88
N LYS A 83 -10.16 -22.08 -30.31
CA LYS A 83 -9.86 -22.47 -28.91
C LYS A 83 -8.36 -22.59 -28.57
N SER A 84 -7.48 -22.48 -29.56
CA SER A 84 -6.03 -22.59 -29.39
C SER A 84 -5.32 -21.49 -30.16
N ASN A 85 -4.35 -20.85 -29.50
CA ASN A 85 -3.49 -19.84 -30.09
C ASN A 85 -2.58 -20.36 -31.21
N SER A 86 -2.47 -21.68 -31.41
CA SER A 86 -1.72 -22.29 -32.51
C SER A 86 -2.41 -22.20 -33.89
N SER A 87 -3.61 -21.63 -33.95
CA SER A 87 -4.32 -21.42 -35.20
C SER A 87 -3.73 -20.22 -35.96
N LYS A 88 -3.63 -20.30 -37.29
CA LYS A 88 -3.15 -19.18 -38.13
C LYS A 88 -3.96 -17.90 -37.93
N ALA A 89 -5.26 -18.03 -37.67
CA ALA A 89 -6.13 -16.88 -37.42
C ALA A 89 -5.78 -16.20 -36.09
N ASN A 90 -5.62 -16.98 -35.01
CA ASN A 90 -5.24 -16.45 -33.71
C ASN A 90 -3.84 -15.82 -33.76
N GLU A 91 -2.87 -16.49 -34.40
CA GLU A 91 -1.50 -15.97 -34.56
C GLU A 91 -1.49 -14.63 -35.31
N HIS A 92 -2.34 -14.47 -36.31
CA HIS A 92 -2.50 -13.23 -37.06
C HIS A 92 -2.99 -12.09 -36.15
N ALA A 93 -4.13 -12.30 -35.48
CA ALA A 93 -4.75 -11.35 -34.56
C ALA A 93 -3.79 -10.93 -33.44
N ILE A 94 -3.11 -11.91 -32.82
CA ILE A 94 -2.11 -11.67 -31.76
C ILE A 94 -0.98 -10.79 -32.29
N ASN A 95 -0.46 -11.07 -33.49
CA ASN A 95 0.64 -10.30 -34.06
C ASN A 95 0.22 -8.89 -34.46
N GLN A 96 -1.00 -8.69 -34.94
CA GLN A 96 -1.58 -7.35 -35.16
C GLN A 96 -1.59 -6.55 -33.86
N VAL A 97 -2.18 -7.11 -32.81
CA VAL A 97 -2.24 -6.47 -31.48
C VAL A 97 -0.83 -6.12 -30.97
N LYS A 98 0.14 -7.04 -31.11
CA LYS A 98 1.55 -6.79 -30.73
C LYS A 98 2.15 -5.61 -31.50
N ASN A 99 1.96 -5.57 -32.81
CA ASN A 99 2.45 -4.51 -33.67
C ASN A 99 1.85 -3.15 -33.28
N TYR A 100 0.58 -3.11 -32.90
CA TYR A 100 -0.07 -1.88 -32.43
C TYR A 100 0.48 -1.39 -31.11
N ILE A 101 0.63 -2.28 -30.13
CA ILE A 101 1.26 -1.94 -28.85
C ILE A 101 2.64 -1.32 -29.08
N GLU A 102 3.47 -1.94 -29.92
CA GLU A 102 4.81 -1.40 -30.23
C GLU A 102 4.77 -0.07 -31.00
N GLY A 103 3.79 0.10 -31.90
CA GLY A 103 3.59 1.34 -32.63
C GLY A 103 3.23 2.52 -31.72
N ILE A 104 2.28 2.31 -30.79
CA ILE A 104 1.87 3.32 -29.81
C ILE A 104 3.03 3.66 -28.86
N VAL A 105 3.75 2.66 -28.37
CA VAL A 105 4.95 2.84 -27.53
C VAL A 105 5.98 3.76 -28.21
N LYS A 106 6.30 3.49 -29.48
CA LYS A 106 7.29 4.27 -30.25
C LYS A 106 6.85 5.72 -30.44
N ARG A 107 5.55 5.95 -30.71
CA ARG A 107 5.02 7.27 -31.07
C ARG A 107 4.73 8.16 -29.86
N GLU A 108 4.12 7.58 -28.82
CA GLU A 108 3.65 8.33 -27.64
C GLU A 108 4.64 8.27 -26.47
N ARG A 109 5.79 7.59 -26.64
CA ARG A 109 6.78 7.32 -25.59
C ARG A 109 6.15 6.67 -24.35
N HIS A 110 5.03 5.98 -24.54
CA HIS A 110 4.42 5.17 -23.50
C HIS A 110 5.27 3.93 -23.27
N LYS A 111 5.38 3.52 -22.01
CA LYS A 111 5.98 2.25 -21.63
C LYS A 111 5.07 1.10 -22.11
N PRO A 112 5.58 0.05 -22.80
CA PRO A 112 4.75 -1.04 -23.33
C PRO A 112 3.87 -1.71 -22.27
N GLU A 113 4.33 -1.72 -21.03
CA GLU A 113 3.66 -2.29 -19.87
C GLU A 113 2.38 -1.55 -19.48
N ARG A 114 2.11 -0.39 -20.10
CA ARG A 114 0.92 0.43 -19.87
C ARG A 114 -0.20 0.20 -20.87
N LEU A 115 0.01 -0.65 -21.88
CA LEU A 115 -0.97 -0.97 -22.91
C LEU A 115 -1.42 -2.42 -22.75
N VAL A 116 -2.72 -2.63 -22.86
CA VAL A 116 -3.29 -3.98 -22.96
C VAL A 116 -3.97 -4.08 -24.31
N GLY A 117 -3.70 -5.18 -25.01
CA GLY A 117 -4.33 -5.51 -26.27
C GLY A 117 -5.34 -6.62 -26.09
N VAL A 118 -6.44 -6.55 -26.84
CA VAL A 118 -7.51 -7.55 -26.83
C VAL A 118 -7.88 -7.85 -28.28
N ALA A 119 -7.79 -9.11 -28.69
CA ALA A 119 -8.45 -9.56 -29.92
C ALA A 119 -9.84 -10.12 -29.58
N LEU A 120 -10.85 -9.80 -30.39
CA LEU A 120 -12.24 -10.18 -30.16
C LEU A 120 -12.96 -10.50 -31.48
N ASP A 121 -13.58 -11.69 -31.55
CA ASP A 121 -14.44 -12.11 -32.68
C ASP A 121 -15.91 -12.36 -32.28
N GLY A 122 -16.25 -11.98 -31.05
CA GLY A 122 -17.58 -12.17 -30.47
C GLY A 122 -17.83 -13.52 -29.80
N TYR A 123 -16.92 -14.48 -29.97
CA TYR A 123 -16.97 -15.77 -29.29
C TYR A 123 -15.75 -16.01 -28.38
N TYR A 124 -14.60 -15.43 -28.70
CA TYR A 124 -13.39 -15.49 -27.90
C TYR A 124 -12.78 -14.11 -27.67
N PHE A 125 -12.21 -13.93 -26.49
CA PHE A 125 -11.21 -12.92 -26.19
C PHE A 125 -9.81 -13.52 -26.21
N ILE A 126 -8.83 -12.79 -26.74
CA ILE A 126 -7.40 -13.08 -26.55
C ILE A 126 -6.73 -11.83 -25.99
N PHE A 127 -6.24 -11.92 -24.75
CA PHE A 127 -5.58 -10.80 -24.08
C PHE A 127 -4.07 -10.85 -24.32
N VAL A 128 -3.50 -9.73 -24.75
CA VAL A 128 -2.09 -9.58 -25.12
C VAL A 128 -1.46 -8.46 -24.30
N ARG A 129 -0.32 -8.76 -23.66
CA ARG A 129 0.38 -7.86 -22.74
C ARG A 129 1.88 -7.94 -22.98
N LYS A 130 2.63 -6.85 -22.76
CA LYS A 130 4.10 -6.85 -22.79
C LYS A 130 4.65 -6.51 -21.41
N LYS A 131 5.52 -7.35 -20.86
CA LYS A 131 6.18 -7.19 -19.55
C LYS A 131 7.66 -7.47 -19.68
N GLU A 132 8.52 -6.54 -19.28
CA GLU A 132 10.00 -6.69 -19.33
C GLU A 132 10.53 -7.14 -20.71
N ASN A 133 9.96 -6.59 -21.79
CA ASN A 133 10.21 -6.99 -23.18
C ASN A 133 9.74 -8.40 -23.58
N ILE A 134 9.05 -9.13 -22.72
CA ILE A 134 8.44 -10.44 -23.02
C ILE A 134 6.94 -10.27 -23.28
N TRP A 135 6.43 -10.96 -24.30
CA TRP A 135 5.00 -11.02 -24.59
C TRP A 135 4.30 -12.07 -23.73
N ARG A 136 3.22 -11.66 -23.07
CA ARG A 136 2.26 -12.56 -22.40
C ARG A 136 0.98 -12.55 -23.22
N VAL A 137 0.56 -13.72 -23.66
CA VAL A 137 -0.66 -13.94 -24.43
C VAL A 137 -1.47 -14.98 -23.68
N ASP A 138 -2.68 -14.63 -23.30
CA ASP A 138 -3.58 -15.55 -22.63
C ASP A 138 -4.17 -16.53 -23.68
N GLU A 139 -4.51 -17.76 -23.28
CA GLU A 139 -5.25 -18.67 -24.17
C GLU A 139 -6.65 -18.10 -24.49
N PRO A 140 -7.24 -18.43 -25.65
CA PRO A 140 -8.54 -17.90 -26.05
C PRO A 140 -9.62 -18.21 -25.01
N LEU A 141 -10.20 -17.17 -24.43
CA LEU A 141 -11.27 -17.28 -23.44
C LEU A 141 -12.61 -17.10 -24.12
N GLU A 142 -13.54 -18.04 -23.93
CA GLU A 142 -14.90 -17.90 -24.45
C GLU A 142 -15.56 -16.63 -23.87
N VAL A 143 -16.27 -15.87 -24.70
CA VAL A 143 -17.02 -14.68 -24.28
C VAL A 143 -18.15 -15.10 -23.33
N ASP A 144 -17.93 -14.91 -22.04
CA ASP A 144 -18.83 -15.32 -20.97
C ASP A 144 -18.82 -14.26 -19.85
N GLU A 145 -19.58 -14.50 -18.77
CA GLU A 145 -19.66 -13.55 -17.67
C GLU A 145 -18.28 -13.21 -17.08
N TYR A 146 -17.40 -14.20 -16.94
CA TYR A 146 -16.10 -14.03 -16.31
C TYR A 146 -15.11 -13.24 -17.18
N SER A 147 -14.94 -13.65 -18.43
CA SER A 147 -14.03 -13.00 -19.39
C SER A 147 -14.48 -11.59 -19.77
N THR A 148 -15.80 -11.38 -19.88
CA THR A 148 -16.35 -10.04 -20.13
C THR A 148 -16.23 -9.13 -18.90
N GLU A 149 -16.32 -9.67 -17.68
CA GLU A 149 -16.05 -8.90 -16.46
C GLU A 149 -14.58 -8.45 -16.43
N TYR A 150 -13.66 -9.34 -16.78
CA TYR A 150 -12.24 -9.01 -16.90
C TYR A 150 -11.98 -7.93 -17.96
N PHE A 151 -12.59 -8.05 -19.14
CA PHE A 151 -12.53 -7.02 -20.18
C PHE A 151 -13.03 -5.64 -19.69
N LEU A 152 -14.18 -5.59 -19.01
CA LEU A 152 -14.72 -4.34 -18.47
C LEU A 152 -13.85 -3.73 -17.37
N LYS A 153 -13.23 -4.55 -16.51
CA LYS A 153 -12.25 -4.09 -15.52
C LYS A 153 -11.03 -3.46 -16.20
N LEU A 154 -10.52 -4.07 -17.26
CA LEU A 154 -9.42 -3.51 -18.05
C LEU A 154 -9.81 -2.18 -18.70
N LEU A 155 -10.96 -2.14 -19.38
CA LEU A 155 -11.49 -0.93 -20.00
C LEU A 155 -11.65 0.21 -18.98
N SER A 156 -12.24 -0.07 -17.81
CA SER A 156 -12.42 0.91 -16.74
C SER A 156 -11.08 1.40 -16.19
N SER A 157 -10.18 0.50 -15.81
CA SER A 157 -8.89 0.85 -15.19
C SER A 157 -8.00 1.69 -16.13
N LEU A 158 -8.12 1.49 -17.44
CA LEU A 158 -7.34 2.19 -18.45
C LEU A 158 -8.02 3.49 -18.92
N SER A 159 -9.27 3.74 -18.53
CA SER A 159 -10.08 4.89 -18.98
C SER A 159 -9.91 6.18 -18.18
N THR A 160 -9.64 6.12 -16.87
CA THR A 160 -9.72 7.34 -16.02
C THR A 160 -8.63 7.45 -14.97
N GLU A 161 -7.97 6.36 -14.62
CA GLU A 161 -7.13 6.30 -13.42
C GLU A 161 -5.70 5.86 -13.75
N LEU A 162 -4.74 6.38 -13.00
CA LEU A 162 -3.34 6.00 -13.11
C LEU A 162 -3.15 4.62 -12.48
N ALA A 163 -2.54 3.69 -13.21
CA ALA A 163 -2.13 2.41 -12.64
C ALA A 163 -1.26 2.62 -11.40
N LEU A 164 -1.53 1.87 -10.33
CA LEU A 164 -0.70 1.85 -9.12
C LEU A 164 0.54 0.99 -9.36
N ILE A 165 1.50 1.57 -10.09
CA ILE A 165 2.79 0.98 -10.43
C ILE A 165 3.94 1.90 -10.00
N PRO A 166 5.14 1.37 -9.73
CA PRO A 166 6.27 2.15 -9.23
C PRO A 166 6.58 3.40 -10.06
N GLU A 167 6.53 3.28 -11.39
CA GLU A 167 6.87 4.36 -12.32
C GLU A 167 5.94 5.56 -12.19
N ASN A 168 4.64 5.32 -11.99
CA ASN A 168 3.66 6.38 -11.84
C ASN A 168 3.84 7.06 -10.49
N LEU A 169 4.01 6.28 -9.43
CA LEU A 169 4.25 6.86 -8.10
C LEU A 169 5.53 7.68 -8.05
N ILE A 170 6.62 7.21 -8.67
CA ILE A 170 7.86 7.98 -8.75
C ILE A 170 7.64 9.29 -9.53
N ARG A 171 6.91 9.23 -10.65
CA ARG A 171 6.60 10.41 -11.47
C ARG A 171 5.85 11.49 -10.68
N ASP A 172 4.90 11.10 -9.82
CA ASP A 172 4.02 12.06 -9.14
C ASP A 172 4.48 12.41 -7.73
N PHE A 173 5.14 11.48 -7.04
CA PHE A 173 5.50 11.60 -5.63
C PHE A 173 7.00 11.54 -5.36
N GLY A 174 7.84 11.20 -6.34
CA GLY A 174 9.29 11.12 -6.20
C GLY A 174 9.98 12.48 -6.05
N GLU A 175 11.31 12.51 -6.10
CA GLU A 175 12.09 13.75 -6.07
C GLU A 175 11.76 14.68 -7.25
N ASN A 176 11.81 15.99 -7.04
CA ASN A 176 11.58 17.00 -8.08
C ASN A 176 10.19 16.98 -8.75
N THR A 177 9.17 16.55 -8.02
CA THR A 177 7.77 16.56 -8.47
C THR A 177 7.02 17.75 -7.85
N ILE A 178 5.86 18.11 -8.41
CA ILE A 178 5.02 19.19 -7.85
C ILE A 178 4.63 18.86 -6.41
N VAL A 179 4.22 17.61 -6.17
CA VAL A 179 3.77 17.15 -4.85
C VAL A 179 4.91 17.19 -3.84
N SER A 180 6.03 16.51 -4.13
CA SER A 180 7.14 16.42 -3.16
C SER A 180 7.78 17.78 -2.89
N ARG A 181 7.93 18.63 -3.91
CA ARG A 181 8.44 20.00 -3.74
C ARG A 181 7.54 20.84 -2.85
N LYS A 182 6.22 20.76 -3.03
CA LYS A 182 5.26 21.56 -2.25
C LYS A 182 5.18 21.09 -0.80
N VAL A 183 5.07 19.77 -0.58
CA VAL A 183 4.87 19.21 0.76
C VAL A 183 6.16 19.26 1.58
N VAL A 184 7.27 18.76 1.04
CA VAL A 184 8.53 18.65 1.80
C VAL A 184 9.11 20.02 2.13
N SER A 185 9.05 21.01 1.22
CA SER A 185 9.49 22.37 1.54
C SER A 185 8.63 22.99 2.65
N THR A 186 7.32 22.78 2.60
CA THR A 186 6.39 23.29 3.62
C THR A 186 6.68 22.67 4.99
N LEU A 187 6.89 21.35 5.03
CA LEU A 187 7.29 20.66 6.26
C LEU A 187 8.62 21.20 6.79
N TYR A 188 9.62 21.38 5.92
CA TYR A 188 10.93 21.88 6.34
C TYR A 188 10.88 23.30 6.91
N ASP A 189 10.18 24.22 6.24
CA ASP A 189 10.00 25.59 6.70
C ASP A 189 9.32 25.64 8.08
N LEU A 190 8.35 24.76 8.33
CA LEU A 190 7.62 24.71 9.60
C LEU A 190 8.41 24.04 10.71
N LEU A 191 9.11 22.93 10.41
CA LEU A 191 9.96 22.25 11.39
C LEU A 191 11.09 23.17 11.89
N THR A 192 11.65 23.99 11.00
CA THR A 192 12.76 24.90 11.34
C THR A 192 12.31 26.15 12.09
N SER A 193 11.06 26.58 11.93
CA SER A 193 10.53 27.80 12.56
C SER A 193 9.66 27.57 13.80
N THR A 194 9.14 26.35 13.99
CA THR A 194 8.19 26.04 15.07
C THR A 194 8.77 26.17 16.48
N GLN A 195 7.94 26.68 17.39
CA GLN A 195 8.20 26.67 18.83
C GLN A 195 7.33 25.65 19.58
N ASN A 196 6.53 24.85 18.86
CA ASN A 196 5.68 23.84 19.48
C ASN A 196 6.54 22.79 20.23
N PRO A 197 6.35 22.62 21.55
CA PRO A 197 7.20 21.75 22.35
C PRO A 197 7.03 20.27 21.98
N LYS A 198 5.81 19.84 21.63
CA LYS A 198 5.51 18.47 21.22
C LYS A 198 6.19 18.14 19.89
N THR A 199 6.12 19.02 18.89
CA THR A 199 6.83 18.83 17.62
C THR A 199 8.34 18.69 17.82
N LYS A 200 8.94 19.54 18.66
CA LYS A 200 10.38 19.45 18.98
C LYS A 200 10.72 18.15 19.70
N LEU A 201 9.85 17.67 20.58
CA LEU A 201 10.04 16.41 21.29
C LEU A 201 9.97 15.21 20.33
N LEU A 202 8.96 15.17 19.44
CA LEU A 202 8.83 14.13 18.42
C LEU A 202 10.05 14.08 17.50
N PHE A 203 10.56 15.24 17.06
CA PHE A 203 11.81 15.31 16.29
C PHE A 203 13.01 14.75 17.07
N LYS A 204 13.16 15.10 18.35
CA LYS A 204 14.25 14.57 19.19
C LYS A 204 14.14 13.06 19.40
N GLN A 205 12.94 12.56 19.66
CA GLN A 205 12.69 11.13 19.82
C GLN A 205 12.98 10.37 18.53
N TRP A 206 12.49 10.87 17.39
CA TRP A 206 12.83 10.32 16.08
C TRP A 206 14.35 10.37 15.83
N SER A 207 15.00 11.49 16.12
CA SER A 207 16.45 11.66 15.94
C SER A 207 17.23 10.66 16.79
N HIS A 208 16.81 10.42 18.03
CA HIS A 208 17.43 9.44 18.91
C HIS A 208 17.32 8.02 18.34
N GLN A 209 16.10 7.58 18.01
CA GLN A 209 15.88 6.25 17.42
C GLN A 209 16.57 6.09 16.05
N PHE A 210 16.54 7.12 15.22
CA PHE A 210 17.22 7.13 13.94
C PHE A 210 18.75 6.99 14.08
N SER A 211 19.31 7.47 15.20
CA SER A 211 20.74 7.32 15.52
C SER A 211 21.10 5.90 15.98
N GLU A 212 20.12 5.10 16.41
CA GLU A 212 20.34 3.69 16.76
C GLU A 212 20.42 2.81 15.50
N VAL A 213 19.72 3.21 14.43
CA VAL A 213 19.66 2.49 13.15
C VAL A 213 20.74 2.96 12.16
N CYS A 214 21.26 4.17 12.34
CA CYS A 214 22.15 4.85 11.39
C CYS A 214 23.45 5.30 12.06
N ASP A 215 24.55 5.29 11.31
CA ASP A 215 25.76 6.00 11.74
C ASP A 215 25.51 7.51 11.80
N TYR A 216 25.25 8.01 13.02
CA TYR A 216 24.91 9.42 13.27
C TYR A 216 26.01 10.38 12.81
N GLU A 217 27.28 10.03 13.05
CA GLU A 217 28.40 10.90 12.69
C GLU A 217 28.50 11.08 11.18
N GLU A 218 28.38 9.99 10.43
CA GLU A 218 28.42 10.06 8.97
C GLU A 218 27.15 10.71 8.40
N ALA A 219 25.97 10.39 8.94
CA ALA A 219 24.70 10.93 8.48
C ALA A 219 24.58 12.46 8.71
N SER A 220 25.08 12.96 9.83
CA SER A 220 25.07 14.39 10.16
C SER A 220 26.03 15.22 9.31
N LYS A 221 27.07 14.61 8.73
CA LYS A 221 28.05 15.25 7.84
C LYS A 221 27.63 15.23 6.35
N LEU A 222 26.48 14.63 6.03
CA LEU A 222 26.01 14.53 4.64
C LEU A 222 25.69 15.91 4.04
N LYS A 223 26.35 16.26 2.93
CA LYS A 223 26.00 17.43 2.12
C LYS A 223 24.71 17.16 1.34
N VAL A 224 23.59 17.62 1.88
CA VAL A 224 22.24 17.39 1.33
C VAL A 224 21.68 18.57 0.54
N ASP A 225 22.36 19.72 0.48
CA ASP A 225 21.80 20.97 -0.07
C ASP A 225 21.38 20.86 -1.55
N SER A 226 22.18 20.15 -2.37
CA SER A 226 21.84 19.92 -3.79
C SER A 226 20.63 18.99 -3.94
N PHE A 227 20.46 18.05 -3.01
CA PHE A 227 19.34 17.12 -2.99
C PHE A 227 18.07 17.80 -2.46
N ALA A 228 18.16 18.56 -1.36
CA ALA A 228 17.06 19.34 -0.79
C ALA A 228 16.46 20.35 -1.78
N ARG A 229 17.27 20.91 -2.70
CA ARG A 229 16.78 21.75 -3.81
C ARG A 229 15.81 21.04 -4.75
N LYS A 230 15.93 19.72 -4.92
CA LYS A 230 14.94 18.91 -5.67
C LYS A 230 13.58 18.89 -4.98
N PHE A 231 13.52 19.19 -3.68
CA PHE A 231 12.30 19.27 -2.87
C PHE A 231 11.86 20.71 -2.63
N GLY A 232 12.37 21.69 -3.39
CA GLY A 232 11.96 23.09 -3.27
C GLY A 232 12.58 23.85 -2.10
N ILE A 233 13.50 23.24 -1.35
CA ILE A 233 14.20 23.87 -0.24
C ILE A 233 15.40 24.66 -0.78
N ASN A 234 15.34 25.99 -0.72
CA ASN A 234 16.33 26.91 -1.29
C ASN A 234 17.02 27.75 -0.19
N VAL A 235 17.52 27.11 0.86
CA VAL A 235 18.29 27.77 1.92
C VAL A 235 19.80 27.59 1.71
N LYS A 236 20.63 28.41 2.37
CA LYS A 236 22.09 28.39 2.22
C LYS A 236 22.73 27.10 2.76
N SER A 237 22.20 26.58 3.88
CA SER A 237 22.65 25.37 4.55
C SER A 237 21.43 24.60 5.02
N VAL A 238 21.38 23.31 4.72
CA VAL A 238 20.30 22.41 5.14
C VAL A 238 20.82 21.47 6.22
N GLU A 239 20.16 21.45 7.38
CA GLU A 239 20.47 20.51 8.45
C GLU A 239 19.98 19.10 8.06
N PRO A 240 20.87 18.08 7.94
CA PRO A 240 20.50 16.78 7.38
C PRO A 240 19.38 16.08 8.13
N PHE A 241 19.41 16.08 9.47
CA PHE A 241 18.42 15.38 10.29
C PHE A 241 17.03 16.00 10.19
N GLN A 242 16.95 17.33 10.19
CA GLN A 242 15.67 18.03 9.99
C GLN A 242 15.08 17.71 8.61
N PHE A 243 15.94 17.72 7.58
CA PHE A 243 15.52 17.38 6.23
C PHE A 243 15.08 15.92 6.09
N PHE A 244 15.80 14.97 6.68
CA PHE A 244 15.41 13.55 6.68
C PHE A 244 14.12 13.32 7.44
N PHE A 245 13.90 14.00 8.58
CA PHE A 245 12.63 13.92 9.30
C PHE A 245 11.45 14.39 8.43
N CYS A 246 11.62 15.47 7.66
CA CYS A 246 10.59 15.93 6.72
C CYS A 246 10.34 14.94 5.57
N LEU A 247 11.40 14.35 4.99
CA LEU A 247 11.26 13.34 3.94
C LEU A 247 10.57 12.08 4.46
N HIS A 248 10.91 11.64 5.67
CA HIS A 248 10.28 10.51 6.35
C HIS A 248 8.83 10.78 6.68
N THR A 249 8.51 11.99 7.15
CA THR A 249 7.14 12.42 7.39
C THR A 249 6.31 12.35 6.11
N TYR A 250 6.83 12.92 5.01
CA TYR A 250 6.18 12.88 3.71
C TYR A 250 5.95 11.44 3.21
N TYR A 251 6.97 10.59 3.31
CA TYR A 251 6.88 9.20 2.89
C TYR A 251 5.91 8.38 3.75
N ALA A 252 5.96 8.55 5.08
CA ALA A 252 5.06 7.89 6.02
C ALA A 252 3.60 8.25 5.73
N THR A 253 3.27 9.54 5.60
CA THR A 253 1.91 9.98 5.26
C THR A 253 1.45 9.38 3.93
N LEU A 254 2.31 9.39 2.90
CA LEU A 254 1.98 8.81 1.60
C LEU A 254 1.67 7.31 1.69
N ILE A 255 2.48 6.54 2.42
CA ILE A 255 2.23 5.10 2.63
C ILE A 255 0.93 4.88 3.38
N LYS A 256 0.66 5.64 4.44
CA LYS A 256 -0.57 5.49 5.24
C LYS A 256 -1.80 5.77 4.39
N LEU A 257 -1.78 6.80 3.56
CA LEU A 257 -2.87 7.11 2.63
C LEU A 257 -3.06 6.02 1.57
N LEU A 258 -1.96 5.46 1.06
CA LEU A 258 -2.00 4.34 0.13
C LEU A 258 -2.55 3.06 0.79
N ALA A 259 -2.10 2.74 2.00
CA ALA A 259 -2.60 1.60 2.77
C ALA A 259 -4.09 1.75 3.05
N PHE A 260 -4.54 2.95 3.42
CA PHE A 260 -5.96 3.25 3.57
C PHE A 260 -6.74 2.93 2.29
N GLN A 261 -6.26 3.39 1.13
CA GLN A 261 -6.85 3.07 -0.17
C GLN A 261 -6.93 1.56 -0.43
N VAL A 262 -5.84 0.83 -0.19
CA VAL A 262 -5.74 -0.63 -0.35
C VAL A 262 -6.74 -1.36 0.54
N VAL A 263 -6.80 -0.98 1.82
CA VAL A 263 -7.72 -1.61 2.78
C VAL A 263 -9.17 -1.32 2.40
N GLN A 264 -9.50 -0.09 2.01
CA GLN A 264 -10.85 0.23 1.52
C GLN A 264 -11.23 -0.57 0.28
N TYR A 265 -10.29 -0.76 -0.65
CA TYR A 265 -10.53 -1.54 -1.86
C TYR A 265 -10.91 -2.99 -1.57
N TYR A 266 -10.15 -3.66 -0.69
CA TYR A 266 -10.42 -5.06 -0.36
C TYR A 266 -11.55 -5.26 0.65
N ASN A 267 -11.78 -4.30 1.57
CA ASN A 267 -12.82 -4.43 2.60
C ASN A 267 -14.19 -3.89 2.17
N MET A 268 -14.20 -2.89 1.30
CA MET A 268 -15.41 -2.21 0.85
C MET A 268 -15.39 -2.03 -0.69
N PRO A 269 -15.24 -3.12 -1.48
CA PRO A 269 -15.17 -3.02 -2.93
C PRO A 269 -16.40 -2.36 -3.55
N LYS A 270 -17.54 -2.41 -2.84
CA LYS A 270 -18.81 -1.76 -3.22
C LYS A 270 -18.96 -0.31 -2.75
N LEU A 271 -18.02 0.31 -2.04
CA LEU A 271 -18.11 1.75 -1.72
C LEU A 271 -17.02 2.59 -2.42
N GLY A 272 -15.99 1.95 -2.97
CA GLY A 272 -14.84 2.64 -3.57
C GLY A 272 -14.02 3.41 -2.53
N THR A 273 -12.95 4.06 -2.98
CA THR A 273 -12.07 4.83 -2.09
C THR A 273 -12.63 6.22 -1.80
N ASN A 274 -12.58 6.67 -0.55
CA ASN A 274 -13.13 7.97 -0.16
C ASN A 274 -12.18 9.17 -0.46
N LEU A 275 -10.97 8.93 -0.96
CA LEU A 275 -9.98 9.99 -1.15
C LEU A 275 -10.43 11.10 -2.13
N LYS A 276 -11.23 10.80 -3.16
CA LYS A 276 -11.74 11.83 -4.09
C LYS A 276 -12.64 12.85 -3.38
N GLN A 277 -13.39 12.43 -2.37
CA GLN A 277 -14.24 13.34 -1.57
C GLN A 277 -13.38 14.18 -0.64
N ILE A 278 -12.41 13.54 0.05
CA ILE A 278 -11.45 14.23 0.93
C ILE A 278 -10.62 15.26 0.15
N ALA A 279 -10.20 14.93 -1.08
CA ALA A 279 -9.44 15.79 -1.98
C ALA A 279 -10.14 17.12 -2.33
N SER A 280 -11.47 17.15 -2.19
CA SER A 280 -12.31 18.31 -2.45
C SER A 280 -12.81 18.99 -1.17
N ALA A 281 -12.41 18.48 0.00
CA ALA A 281 -12.84 18.98 1.29
C ALA A 281 -12.09 20.25 1.71
N ASP A 282 -12.63 20.92 2.73
CA ASP A 282 -12.02 22.08 3.39
C ASP A 282 -10.87 21.68 4.33
N SER A 283 -10.16 22.69 4.85
CA SER A 283 -8.97 22.50 5.71
C SER A 283 -9.26 21.70 6.97
N GLU A 284 -10.36 21.96 7.65
CA GLU A 284 -10.73 21.24 8.88
C GLU A 284 -11.04 19.78 8.62
N LYS A 285 -11.77 19.46 7.54
CA LYS A 285 -12.07 18.07 7.18
C LYS A 285 -10.83 17.29 6.76
N ILE A 286 -9.91 17.90 6.00
CA ILE A 286 -8.65 17.23 5.65
C ILE A 286 -7.80 17.02 6.91
N LYS A 287 -7.73 18.00 7.81
CA LYS A 287 -7.00 17.88 9.08
C LYS A 287 -7.55 16.74 9.94
N GLU A 288 -8.87 16.67 10.13
CA GLU A 288 -9.50 15.61 10.90
C GLU A 288 -9.30 14.24 10.24
N PHE A 289 -9.44 14.15 8.91
CA PHE A 289 -9.14 12.91 8.19
C PHE A 289 -7.71 12.44 8.40
N LEU A 290 -6.72 13.34 8.27
CA LEU A 290 -5.32 13.02 8.50
C LEU A 290 -5.08 12.64 9.97
N LYS A 291 -5.70 13.32 10.93
CA LYS A 291 -5.63 12.95 12.34
C LYS A 291 -6.12 11.52 12.58
N GLN A 292 -7.25 11.13 11.99
CA GLN A 292 -7.77 9.77 12.09
C GLN A 292 -6.88 8.72 11.41
N ILE A 293 -6.14 9.10 10.36
CA ILE A 293 -5.11 8.25 9.74
C ILE A 293 -3.93 8.09 10.69
N GLU A 294 -3.42 9.18 11.27
CA GLU A 294 -2.25 9.16 12.15
C GLU A 294 -2.52 8.53 13.53
N GLU A 295 -3.77 8.54 14.00
CA GLU A 295 -4.18 7.85 15.24
C GLU A 295 -4.55 6.38 15.00
N GLY A 296 -4.53 5.89 13.76
CA GLY A 296 -4.94 4.52 13.43
C GLY A 296 -6.46 4.25 13.50
N GLY A 297 -7.26 5.25 13.90
CA GLY A 297 -8.72 5.12 14.11
C GLY A 297 -9.47 4.62 12.88
N ILE A 298 -9.11 5.12 11.69
CA ILE A 298 -9.71 4.66 10.42
C ILE A 298 -9.37 3.19 10.13
N PHE A 299 -8.14 2.74 10.42
CA PHE A 299 -7.75 1.35 10.18
C PHE A 299 -8.47 0.40 11.12
N LYS A 300 -8.64 0.80 12.40
CA LYS A 300 -9.42 0.04 13.38
C LYS A 300 -10.88 -0.11 12.96
N GLN A 301 -11.51 0.96 12.46
CA GLN A 301 -12.86 0.91 11.88
C GLN A 301 -12.96 -0.03 10.67
N LEU A 302 -11.86 -0.16 9.91
CA LEU A 302 -11.76 -1.10 8.80
C LEU A 302 -11.37 -2.52 9.24
N GLY A 303 -11.21 -2.78 10.54
CA GLY A 303 -10.89 -4.09 11.11
C GLY A 303 -9.40 -4.42 11.17
N ILE A 304 -8.51 -3.42 11.16
CA ILE A 304 -7.07 -3.59 11.33
C ILE A 304 -6.62 -2.83 12.57
N THR A 305 -6.21 -3.53 13.61
CA THR A 305 -6.00 -2.95 14.95
C THR A 305 -4.66 -2.24 15.12
N ASN A 306 -3.61 -2.75 14.48
CA ASN A 306 -2.23 -2.35 14.76
C ASN A 306 -1.50 -1.77 13.53
N PHE A 307 -2.22 -1.19 12.57
CA PHE A 307 -1.56 -0.63 11.39
C PHE A 307 -0.59 0.50 11.76
N ILE A 308 -1.05 1.41 12.64
CA ILE A 308 -0.24 2.50 13.18
C ILE A 308 0.18 2.14 14.60
N GLU A 309 1.49 2.19 14.88
CA GLU A 309 2.05 2.09 16.23
C GLU A 309 3.14 3.17 16.36
N GLY A 310 3.03 4.04 17.38
CA GLY A 310 4.08 4.99 17.76
C GLY A 310 4.53 5.97 16.66
N ASP A 311 3.67 6.90 16.25
CA ASP A 311 3.94 7.75 15.10
C ASP A 311 4.58 9.12 15.42
N PHE A 312 5.88 9.25 15.15
CA PHE A 312 6.59 10.54 15.17
C PHE A 312 6.13 11.49 14.06
N PHE A 313 5.56 10.95 12.98
CA PHE A 313 5.32 11.67 11.73
C PHE A 313 3.99 12.46 11.73
N SER A 314 3.21 12.38 12.81
CA SER A 314 1.97 13.13 13.01
C SER A 314 2.17 14.61 13.37
N TRP A 315 3.40 15.05 13.62
CA TRP A 315 3.74 16.36 14.18
C TRP A 315 3.22 17.57 13.39
N TYR A 316 2.97 17.42 12.09
CA TYR A 316 2.45 18.50 11.24
C TYR A 316 1.02 18.89 11.64
N LEU A 317 0.27 18.00 12.31
CA LEU A 317 -1.07 18.30 12.82
C LEU A 317 -1.04 19.31 13.98
N ASP A 318 0.02 19.29 14.79
CA ASP A 318 0.20 20.19 15.95
C ASP A 318 0.62 21.62 15.52
N VAL A 319 1.03 21.79 14.26
CA VAL A 319 1.43 23.08 13.66
C VAL A 319 0.64 23.39 12.39
N TRP A 320 -0.56 22.82 12.27
CA TRP A 320 -1.42 22.91 11.10
C TRP A 320 -1.70 24.35 10.67
N ASN A 321 -1.56 24.64 9.38
CA ASN A 321 -1.88 25.93 8.78
C ASN A 321 -2.29 25.77 7.30
N GLU A 322 -2.61 26.90 6.66
CA GLU A 322 -3.04 26.94 5.26
C GLU A 322 -2.00 26.34 4.29
N LYS A 323 -0.70 26.51 4.57
CA LYS A 323 0.36 25.95 3.71
C LYS A 323 0.37 24.42 3.78
N ILE A 324 0.20 23.84 4.97
CA ILE A 324 0.09 22.39 5.16
C ILE A 324 -1.15 21.89 4.43
N TYR A 325 -2.30 22.52 4.66
CA TYR A 325 -3.55 22.16 4.00
C TYR A 325 -3.39 22.12 2.47
N GLU A 326 -2.87 23.18 1.85
CA GLU A 326 -2.65 23.23 0.40
C GLU A 326 -1.67 22.17 -0.09
N GLY A 327 -0.58 21.91 0.65
CA GLY A 327 0.38 20.86 0.31
C GLY A 327 -0.22 19.46 0.37
N PHE A 328 -0.88 19.13 1.47
CA PHE A 328 -1.47 17.80 1.69
C PHE A 328 -2.71 17.58 0.81
N LYS A 329 -3.46 18.64 0.49
CA LYS A 329 -4.55 18.58 -0.49
C LYS A 329 -4.04 18.17 -1.88
N VAL A 330 -2.93 18.76 -2.34
CA VAL A 330 -2.29 18.37 -3.61
C VAL A 330 -1.82 16.91 -3.59
N LEU A 331 -1.25 16.46 -2.46
CA LEU A 331 -0.86 15.05 -2.27
C LEU A 331 -2.07 14.12 -2.38
N ILE A 332 -3.13 14.39 -1.61
CA ILE A 332 -4.34 13.57 -1.57
C ILE A 332 -5.04 13.57 -2.95
N GLN A 333 -5.11 14.73 -3.61
CA GLN A 333 -5.64 14.86 -4.97
C GLN A 333 -4.87 13.99 -5.96
N ALA A 334 -3.54 14.08 -5.97
CA ALA A 334 -2.70 13.27 -6.85
C ALA A 334 -2.93 11.77 -6.60
N LEU A 335 -2.99 11.34 -5.35
CA LEU A 335 -3.17 9.94 -4.98
C LEU A 335 -4.59 9.43 -5.30
N SER A 336 -5.60 10.30 -5.19
CA SER A 336 -7.00 9.96 -5.51
C SER A 336 -7.25 9.60 -6.98
N ASN A 337 -6.30 9.93 -7.87
CA ASN A 337 -6.36 9.61 -9.29
C ASN A 337 -5.82 8.20 -9.63
N TYR A 338 -5.33 7.45 -8.65
CA TYR A 338 -4.76 6.12 -8.86
C TYR A 338 -5.82 5.02 -8.78
N SER A 339 -5.73 4.05 -9.69
CA SER A 339 -6.56 2.85 -9.71
C SER A 339 -5.89 1.72 -8.95
N LEU A 340 -6.65 1.08 -8.08
CA LEU A 340 -6.21 -0.09 -7.32
C LEU A 340 -6.47 -1.40 -8.07
N VAL A 341 -7.24 -1.37 -9.17
CA VAL A 341 -7.51 -2.55 -10.00
C VAL A 341 -6.22 -3.18 -10.52
N THR A 342 -5.17 -2.38 -10.75
CA THR A 342 -3.88 -2.91 -11.22
C THR A 342 -3.18 -3.81 -10.20
N LEU A 343 -3.56 -3.75 -8.92
CA LEU A 343 -3.06 -4.64 -7.89
C LEU A 343 -3.44 -6.10 -8.14
N ASP A 344 -4.66 -6.33 -8.65
CA ASP A 344 -5.17 -7.68 -8.94
C ASP A 344 -4.68 -8.19 -10.31
N VAL A 345 -4.48 -7.28 -11.26
CA VAL A 345 -4.10 -7.63 -12.65
C VAL A 345 -2.61 -7.95 -12.79
N ASP A 346 -1.73 -7.30 -12.02
CA ASP A 346 -0.27 -7.58 -12.03
C ASP A 346 0.36 -7.50 -10.62
N PRO A 347 0.12 -8.52 -9.77
CA PRO A 347 0.58 -8.53 -8.38
C PRO A 347 2.11 -8.51 -8.21
N ASP A 348 2.87 -8.95 -9.22
CA ASP A 348 4.34 -8.95 -9.15
C ASP A 348 4.89 -7.51 -9.27
N ASN A 349 4.29 -6.65 -10.10
CA ASN A 349 4.73 -5.25 -10.25
C ASN A 349 4.41 -4.37 -9.02
N THR A 350 3.40 -4.76 -8.25
CA THR A 350 3.03 -4.12 -6.98
C THR A 350 4.09 -4.33 -5.89
N ARG A 351 4.84 -5.44 -5.91
CA ARG A 351 5.78 -5.81 -4.81
C ARG A 351 6.88 -4.78 -4.57
N ASP A 352 7.33 -4.14 -5.64
CA ASP A 352 8.45 -3.19 -5.61
C ASP A 352 8.00 -1.73 -5.44
N LEU A 353 6.70 -1.50 -5.29
CA LEU A 353 6.10 -0.18 -5.33
C LEU A 353 6.67 0.76 -4.27
N LEU A 354 6.60 0.36 -3.01
CA LEU A 354 7.09 1.18 -1.88
C LEU A 354 8.61 1.29 -1.88
N LYS A 355 9.31 0.19 -2.19
CA LYS A 355 10.76 0.10 -2.23
C LYS A 355 11.35 1.04 -3.28
N LYS A 356 10.87 1.00 -4.53
CA LYS A 356 11.37 1.87 -5.60
C LYS A 356 11.07 3.35 -5.31
N LEU A 357 9.89 3.66 -4.76
CA LEU A 357 9.55 5.02 -4.36
C LEU A 357 10.48 5.56 -3.26
N TYR A 358 10.74 4.78 -2.22
CA TYR A 358 11.66 5.17 -1.16
C TYR A 358 13.08 5.41 -1.68
N GLN A 359 13.57 4.54 -2.58
CA GLN A 359 14.88 4.69 -3.19
C GLN A 359 15.03 5.98 -4.02
N GLN A 360 13.94 6.52 -4.55
CA GLN A 360 13.90 7.80 -5.26
C GLN A 360 13.76 9.00 -4.33
N LEU A 361 13.20 8.82 -3.14
CA LEU A 361 13.03 9.89 -2.15
C LEU A 361 14.24 10.09 -1.25
N MET A 362 15.00 9.01 -0.98
CA MET A 362 16.14 9.06 -0.09
C MET A 362 17.49 9.05 -0.83
N PRO A 363 18.45 9.91 -0.43
CA PRO A 363 19.80 9.88 -1.00
C PRO A 363 20.44 8.49 -0.88
N LYS A 364 21.16 8.06 -1.92
CA LYS A 364 21.89 6.77 -1.90
C LYS A 364 22.84 6.66 -0.71
N LYS A 365 23.53 7.74 -0.33
CA LYS A 365 24.43 7.78 0.82
C LYS A 365 23.70 7.59 2.15
N LEU A 366 22.52 8.19 2.30
CA LEU A 366 21.69 7.99 3.49
C LEU A 366 21.27 6.53 3.62
N ARG A 367 20.74 5.94 2.54
CA ARG A 367 20.34 4.52 2.52
C ARG A 367 21.51 3.58 2.82
N HIS A 368 22.71 3.92 2.36
CA HIS A 368 23.93 3.18 2.69
C HIS A 368 24.24 3.24 4.19
N ASN A 369 24.20 4.42 4.79
CA ASN A 369 24.47 4.62 6.23
C ASN A 369 23.40 3.95 7.12
N LEU A 370 22.18 3.80 6.61
CA LEU A 370 21.10 3.07 7.28
C LEU A 370 21.19 1.55 7.13
N GLY A 371 22.16 1.04 6.35
CA GLY A 371 22.20 -0.38 6.01
C GLY A 371 21.01 -0.86 5.18
N GLU A 372 20.23 0.05 4.59
CA GLU A 372 19.01 -0.23 3.83
C GLU A 372 19.33 -0.72 2.41
N TYR A 373 19.92 -1.91 2.35
CA TYR A 373 20.07 -2.69 1.13
C TYR A 373 18.83 -3.55 0.94
N TYR A 374 17.89 -3.03 0.16
CA TYR A 374 16.72 -3.81 -0.19
C TYR A 374 17.10 -5.08 -0.94
N THR A 375 16.80 -6.23 -0.34
CA THR A 375 17.02 -7.55 -0.91
C THR A 375 16.35 -7.64 -2.30
N PRO A 376 17.09 -8.00 -3.36
CA PRO A 376 16.49 -8.32 -4.64
C PRO A 376 15.60 -9.56 -4.52
N ASP A 377 14.46 -9.57 -5.21
CA ASP A 377 13.46 -10.63 -5.11
C ASP A 377 14.04 -12.02 -5.42
N TRP A 378 14.89 -12.13 -6.45
CA TRP A 378 15.56 -13.37 -6.81
C TRP A 378 16.44 -13.94 -5.67
N LEU A 379 17.03 -13.06 -4.85
CA LEU A 379 17.87 -13.47 -3.73
C LEU A 379 17.01 -13.95 -2.58
N ALA A 380 15.93 -13.23 -2.27
CA ALA A 380 14.97 -13.65 -1.25
C ALA A 380 14.28 -14.98 -1.63
N GLU A 381 13.88 -15.16 -2.89
CA GLU A 381 13.36 -16.43 -3.40
C GLU A 381 14.37 -17.57 -3.26
N ARG A 382 15.64 -17.32 -3.60
CA ARG A 382 16.72 -18.31 -3.45
C ARG A 382 16.88 -18.73 -1.99
N VAL A 383 16.87 -17.79 -1.05
CA VAL A 383 16.99 -18.09 0.39
C VAL A 383 15.79 -18.89 0.88
N LEU A 384 14.55 -18.53 0.48
CA LEU A 384 13.36 -19.31 0.83
C LEU A 384 13.39 -20.74 0.24
N ASN A 385 13.99 -20.92 -0.95
CA ASN A 385 14.20 -22.24 -1.54
C ASN A 385 15.22 -23.06 -0.74
N MET A 386 16.32 -22.44 -0.32
CA MET A 386 17.34 -23.09 0.53
C MET A 386 16.77 -23.49 1.89
N LEU A 387 15.86 -22.68 2.45
CA LEU A 387 15.13 -22.99 3.68
C LEU A 387 14.15 -24.16 3.51
N GLY A 388 13.77 -24.49 2.27
CA GLY A 388 12.74 -25.49 1.99
C GLY A 388 11.32 -25.00 2.35
N TYR A 389 11.09 -23.69 2.36
CA TYR A 389 9.76 -23.13 2.61
C TYR A 389 8.89 -23.27 1.36
N ASP A 390 7.96 -24.22 1.41
CA ASP A 390 7.02 -24.62 0.36
C ASP A 390 5.73 -23.81 0.33
N GLY A 391 5.57 -22.86 1.27
CA GLY A 391 4.34 -22.10 1.43
C GLY A 391 3.30 -22.77 2.32
N ASN A 392 3.57 -23.90 2.97
CA ASN A 392 2.59 -24.48 3.89
C ASN A 392 2.27 -23.47 5.01
N PRO A 393 1.01 -22.98 5.12
CA PRO A 393 0.66 -21.93 6.07
C PRO A 393 0.66 -22.42 7.52
N ASP A 394 0.80 -23.72 7.78
CA ASP A 394 1.00 -24.29 9.12
C ASP A 394 2.46 -24.17 9.62
N LYS A 395 3.41 -23.83 8.74
CA LYS A 395 4.80 -23.60 9.11
C LYS A 395 5.01 -22.14 9.51
N ARG A 396 5.68 -21.93 10.65
CA ARG A 396 6.02 -20.60 11.15
C ARG A 396 7.34 -20.10 10.55
N LEU A 397 7.33 -18.86 10.06
CA LEU A 397 8.44 -18.13 9.48
C LEU A 397 8.59 -16.78 10.18
N LEU A 398 9.81 -16.47 10.61
CA LEU A 398 10.16 -15.19 11.21
C LEU A 398 11.26 -14.52 10.40
N ASP A 399 11.06 -13.26 10.03
CA ASP A 399 12.09 -12.38 9.50
C ASP A 399 12.45 -11.31 10.55
N PRO A 400 13.57 -11.47 11.29
CA PRO A 400 13.90 -10.61 12.44
C PRO A 400 14.50 -9.24 12.07
N ALA A 401 14.64 -8.94 10.78
CA ALA A 401 15.10 -7.65 10.26
C ALA A 401 14.44 -7.39 8.90
N CYS A 402 13.11 -7.36 8.90
CA CYS A 402 12.33 -7.57 7.68
C CYS A 402 12.39 -6.43 6.68
N GLY A 403 12.89 -5.25 7.07
CA GLY A 403 12.90 -4.05 6.25
C GLY A 403 11.48 -3.73 5.78
N SER A 404 11.31 -3.47 4.48
CA SER A 404 9.99 -3.30 3.86
C SER A 404 9.21 -4.59 3.62
N GLY A 405 9.65 -5.74 4.17
CA GLY A 405 8.91 -7.00 4.16
C GLY A 405 9.08 -7.86 2.90
N THR A 406 10.20 -7.78 2.18
CA THR A 406 10.41 -8.57 0.93
C THR A 406 10.23 -10.07 1.16
N PHE A 407 10.82 -10.64 2.22
CA PHE A 407 10.64 -12.05 2.55
C PHE A 407 9.20 -12.38 2.93
N LEU A 408 8.54 -11.51 3.69
CA LEU A 408 7.15 -11.68 4.12
C LEU A 408 6.21 -11.74 2.91
N VAL A 409 6.36 -10.81 1.97
CA VAL A 409 5.56 -10.77 0.73
C VAL A 409 5.73 -12.07 -0.08
N LEU A 410 6.97 -12.55 -0.25
CA LEU A 410 7.24 -13.79 -0.98
C LEU A 410 6.71 -15.02 -0.23
N ALA A 411 6.80 -15.03 1.10
CA ALA A 411 6.27 -16.10 1.93
C ALA A 411 4.74 -16.18 1.85
N ILE A 412 4.05 -15.03 1.89
CA ILE A 412 2.59 -14.93 1.71
C ILE A 412 2.20 -15.38 0.30
N LYS A 413 2.96 -14.99 -0.74
CA LYS A 413 2.71 -15.45 -2.11
C LYS A 413 2.77 -16.97 -2.22
N ARG A 414 3.84 -17.60 -1.69
CA ARG A 414 3.96 -19.06 -1.66
C ARG A 414 2.83 -19.70 -0.87
N ALA A 415 2.40 -19.09 0.23
CA ALA A 415 1.25 -19.56 0.98
C ALA A 415 -0.03 -19.54 0.15
N ARG A 416 -0.31 -18.47 -0.58
CA ARG A 416 -1.44 -18.40 -1.51
C ARG A 416 -1.38 -19.46 -2.60
N GLU A 417 -0.22 -19.68 -3.19
CA GLU A 417 0.00 -20.75 -4.18
C GLU A 417 -0.19 -22.15 -3.58
N TYR A 418 0.23 -22.35 -2.33
CA TYR A 418 0.01 -23.59 -1.59
C TYR A 418 -1.49 -23.83 -1.35
N ILE A 419 -2.23 -22.80 -0.95
CA ILE A 419 -3.68 -22.86 -0.72
C ILE A 419 -4.44 -23.15 -2.01
N GLN A 420 -4.01 -22.63 -3.16
CA GLN A 420 -4.64 -22.98 -4.44
C GLN A 420 -4.49 -24.46 -4.81
N LYS A 421 -3.45 -25.13 -4.32
CA LYS A 421 -3.14 -26.55 -4.60
C LYS A 421 -3.69 -27.50 -3.54
N ASN A 422 -4.15 -27.00 -2.40
CA ASN A 422 -4.58 -27.79 -1.24
C ASN A 422 -5.98 -27.34 -0.77
N PRO A 423 -6.85 -28.25 -0.29
CA PRO A 423 -8.22 -27.89 0.10
C PRO A 423 -8.26 -27.16 1.46
N ILE A 424 -7.79 -25.92 1.51
CA ILE A 424 -7.80 -25.05 2.69
C ILE A 424 -8.78 -23.91 2.43
N ARG A 425 -9.72 -23.68 3.35
CA ARG A 425 -10.65 -22.53 3.27
C ARG A 425 -9.88 -21.22 3.41
N GLU A 426 -10.24 -20.21 2.63
CA GLU A 426 -9.57 -18.91 2.56
C GLU A 426 -9.52 -18.20 3.91
N ALA A 427 -10.59 -18.31 4.70
CA ALA A 427 -10.63 -17.79 6.07
C ALA A 427 -9.60 -18.48 6.99
N ASP A 428 -9.47 -19.82 6.91
CA ASP A 428 -8.47 -20.54 7.72
C ASP A 428 -7.05 -20.23 7.25
N ALA A 429 -6.87 -20.10 5.94
CA ALA A 429 -5.61 -19.69 5.33
C ALA A 429 -5.15 -18.31 5.80
N LEU A 430 -6.05 -17.32 5.82
CA LEU A 430 -5.75 -15.97 6.31
C LEU A 430 -5.28 -16.01 7.77
N GLU A 431 -6.03 -16.68 8.65
CA GLU A 431 -5.67 -16.81 10.07
C GLU A 431 -4.30 -17.47 10.25
N LYS A 432 -4.03 -18.54 9.49
CA LYS A 432 -2.73 -19.21 9.52
C LYS A 432 -1.59 -18.30 9.04
N ILE A 433 -1.78 -17.54 7.95
CA ILE A 433 -0.79 -16.58 7.45
C ILE A 433 -0.49 -15.52 8.52
N LEU A 434 -1.53 -14.90 9.10
CA LEU A 434 -1.41 -13.88 10.14
C LEU A 434 -0.74 -14.41 11.42
N SER A 435 -0.90 -15.71 11.71
CA SER A 435 -0.29 -16.34 12.89
C SER A 435 1.17 -16.77 12.66
N ASN A 436 1.53 -17.11 11.42
CA ASN A 436 2.76 -17.85 11.13
C ASN A 436 3.80 -17.08 10.33
N ILE A 437 3.45 -16.02 9.59
CA ILE A 437 4.43 -15.23 8.83
C ILE A 437 4.65 -13.91 9.57
N VAL A 438 5.74 -13.81 10.31
CA VAL A 438 6.03 -12.72 11.27
C VAL A 438 7.29 -11.94 10.86
N GLY A 439 7.30 -10.62 11.05
CA GLY A 439 8.45 -9.76 10.83
C GLY A 439 8.75 -8.81 11.98
N PHE A 440 10.03 -8.54 12.24
CA PHE A 440 10.49 -7.50 13.16
C PHE A 440 11.40 -6.53 12.42
N ASP A 441 11.33 -5.24 12.78
CA ASP A 441 12.30 -4.25 12.33
C ASP A 441 12.42 -3.12 13.35
N LEU A 442 13.59 -2.48 13.43
CA LEU A 442 13.86 -1.36 14.34
C LEU A 442 13.48 0.00 13.72
N ASN A 443 13.38 0.09 12.39
CA ASN A 443 13.02 1.32 11.68
C ASN A 443 11.50 1.45 11.54
N PRO A 444 10.87 2.49 12.11
CA PRO A 444 9.42 2.69 12.03
C PRO A 444 8.91 2.84 10.59
N LEU A 445 9.69 3.41 9.67
CA LEU A 445 9.29 3.48 8.26
C LEU A 445 9.30 2.12 7.58
N ALA A 446 10.27 1.27 7.92
CA ALA A 446 10.36 -0.08 7.38
C ALA A 446 9.15 -0.90 7.83
N VAL A 447 8.78 -0.81 9.11
CA VAL A 447 7.59 -1.48 9.68
C VAL A 447 6.30 -1.04 8.99
N ILE A 448 6.04 0.27 8.83
CA ILE A 448 4.83 0.76 8.15
C ILE A 448 4.80 0.31 6.67
N SER A 449 5.96 0.31 6.01
CA SER A 449 6.11 -0.18 4.64
C SER A 449 5.83 -1.69 4.55
N ALA A 450 6.39 -2.47 5.46
CA ALA A 450 6.19 -3.91 5.54
C ALA A 450 4.74 -4.26 5.83
N ARG A 451 4.06 -3.55 6.75
CA ARG A 451 2.62 -3.73 7.00
C ARG A 451 1.78 -3.45 5.75
N THR A 452 2.10 -2.38 5.04
CA THR A 452 1.40 -2.04 3.78
C THR A 452 1.64 -3.11 2.70
N ASN A 453 2.88 -3.55 2.54
CA ASN A 453 3.23 -4.63 1.61
C ASN A 453 2.59 -5.98 2.02
N TYR A 454 2.45 -6.23 3.32
CA TYR A 454 1.76 -7.40 3.85
C TYR A 454 0.28 -7.39 3.42
N LEU A 455 -0.41 -6.25 3.60
CA LEU A 455 -1.79 -6.07 3.17
C LEU A 455 -1.96 -6.25 1.65
N LEU A 456 -1.04 -5.70 0.86
CA LEU A 456 -0.99 -5.88 -0.59
C LEU A 456 -0.79 -7.37 -0.97
N ALA A 457 0.06 -8.09 -0.24
CA ALA A 457 0.34 -9.50 -0.50
C ALA A 457 -0.86 -10.41 -0.13
N LEU A 458 -1.57 -10.08 0.95
CA LEU A 458 -2.82 -10.75 1.33
C LEU A 458 -3.89 -10.56 0.22
N GLY A 459 -4.03 -9.34 -0.31
CA GLY A 459 -4.95 -9.01 -1.38
C GLY A 459 -6.39 -9.44 -1.07
N GLU A 460 -7.00 -10.20 -1.98
CA GLU A 460 -8.36 -10.75 -1.84
C GLU A 460 -8.54 -11.72 -0.66
N LEU A 461 -7.50 -12.13 0.07
CA LEU A 461 -7.71 -12.89 1.31
C LEU A 461 -8.38 -12.04 2.40
N LEU A 462 -8.18 -10.71 2.38
CA LEU A 462 -8.70 -9.79 3.40
C LEU A 462 -10.24 -9.80 3.53
N GLN A 463 -10.98 -10.14 2.47
CA GLN A 463 -12.45 -10.26 2.51
C GLN A 463 -12.93 -11.48 3.30
N PHE A 464 -12.06 -12.46 3.59
CA PHE A 464 -12.43 -13.67 4.33
C PHE A 464 -12.11 -13.60 5.84
N ARG A 465 -11.70 -12.44 6.35
CA ARG A 465 -11.47 -12.23 7.79
C ARG A 465 -12.74 -12.48 8.58
N ARG A 466 -12.60 -13.07 9.78
CA ARG A 466 -13.73 -13.33 10.69
C ARG A 466 -14.00 -12.20 11.67
N GLY A 467 -13.06 -11.25 11.79
CA GLY A 467 -13.13 -10.13 12.70
C GLY A 467 -12.01 -9.15 12.44
N GLU A 468 -11.60 -8.44 13.49
CA GLU A 468 -10.43 -7.59 13.46
C GLU A 468 -9.14 -8.43 13.31
N ILE A 469 -8.16 -7.89 12.59
CA ILE A 469 -6.86 -8.53 12.38
C ILE A 469 -5.73 -7.63 12.86
N SER A 470 -4.66 -8.26 13.32
CA SER A 470 -3.36 -7.62 13.57
C SER A 470 -2.38 -8.08 12.49
N ILE A 471 -1.65 -7.15 11.90
CA ILE A 471 -0.58 -7.44 10.94
C ILE A 471 0.66 -7.82 11.76
N PRO A 472 1.21 -9.04 11.60
CA PRO A 472 2.29 -9.57 12.44
C PRO A 472 3.67 -9.01 12.04
N VAL A 473 3.78 -7.69 11.97
CA VAL A 473 5.02 -6.96 11.74
C VAL A 473 5.17 -5.96 12.86
N TYR A 474 6.27 -6.03 13.63
CA TYR A 474 6.43 -5.28 14.88
C TYR A 474 7.67 -4.40 14.87
N LEU A 475 7.53 -3.21 15.47
CA LEU A 475 8.62 -2.27 15.71
C LEU A 475 9.37 -2.69 16.98
N CYS A 476 10.48 -3.41 16.82
CA CYS A 476 11.30 -3.85 17.94
C CYS A 476 12.73 -4.19 17.52
N ASP A 477 13.63 -4.16 18.51
CA ASP A 477 14.96 -4.74 18.37
C ASP A 477 14.85 -6.26 18.55
N SER A 478 15.27 -7.01 17.53
CA SER A 478 15.23 -8.48 17.54
C SER A 478 16.37 -9.13 18.33
N ILE A 479 17.37 -8.34 18.76
CA ILE A 479 18.52 -8.76 19.54
C ILE A 479 18.37 -8.30 20.99
N LEU A 480 18.01 -7.04 21.21
CA LEU A 480 17.93 -6.42 22.53
C LEU A 480 16.51 -6.47 23.09
N THR A 481 16.27 -7.43 23.98
CA THR A 481 15.05 -7.45 24.79
C THR A 481 15.15 -6.46 25.96
N PRO A 482 14.05 -5.83 26.41
CA PRO A 482 14.04 -4.93 27.56
C PRO A 482 14.73 -5.55 28.79
N GLN A 483 15.50 -4.74 29.52
CA GLN A 483 16.24 -5.22 30.69
C GLN A 483 15.28 -5.50 31.85
N ASN A 484 15.41 -6.69 32.45
CA ASN A 484 14.76 -7.00 33.72
C ASN A 484 15.47 -6.25 34.84
N VAL A 485 14.71 -5.47 35.60
CA VAL A 485 15.20 -4.73 36.77
C VAL A 485 14.32 -5.07 37.95
N SER A 486 14.91 -5.64 39.00
CA SER A 486 14.23 -5.79 40.27
C SER A 486 14.32 -4.47 41.04
N THR A 487 13.19 -3.79 41.20
CA THR A 487 13.06 -2.56 42.00
C THR A 487 12.45 -2.92 43.36
N GLY A 488 13.15 -2.60 44.45
CA GLY A 488 12.73 -2.91 45.82
C GLY A 488 13.88 -2.84 46.81
N ASP A 489 13.57 -2.95 48.11
CA ASP A 489 14.56 -2.91 49.18
C ASP A 489 15.47 -4.15 49.11
N MET A 490 16.79 -3.96 48.97
CA MET A 490 17.77 -5.07 48.81
C MET A 490 17.73 -6.09 49.97
N TYR A 491 17.17 -5.70 51.11
CA TYR A 491 17.11 -6.49 52.34
C TYR A 491 15.76 -7.19 52.56
N ASP A 492 14.71 -6.86 51.79
CA ASP A 492 13.38 -7.46 51.92
C ASP A 492 12.86 -7.99 50.57
N LYS A 493 13.08 -9.28 50.33
CA LYS A 493 12.66 -9.98 49.11
C LYS A 493 11.15 -9.98 48.88
N THR A 494 10.34 -9.66 49.90
CA THR A 494 8.88 -9.58 49.76
C THR A 494 8.38 -8.27 49.15
N LYS A 495 9.27 -7.28 48.98
CA LYS A 495 8.99 -5.98 48.34
C LYS A 495 9.70 -5.78 47.00
N ALA A 496 10.37 -6.81 46.49
CA ALA A 496 11.05 -6.75 45.20
C ALA A 496 10.03 -6.96 44.06
N ILE A 497 9.93 -5.97 43.18
CA ILE A 497 9.08 -6.02 41.98
C ILE A 497 10.01 -6.20 40.78
N ASP A 498 9.79 -7.26 40.02
CA ASP A 498 10.45 -7.42 38.73
C ASP A 498 9.76 -6.53 37.69
N THR A 499 10.52 -5.62 37.10
CA THR A 499 10.04 -4.68 36.10
C THR A 499 10.84 -4.80 34.80
N LEU A 500 10.22 -4.42 33.68
CA LEU A 500 10.91 -4.18 32.42
C LEU A 500 11.17 -2.70 32.26
N ARG A 501 12.44 -2.34 32.04
CA ARG A 501 12.88 -0.97 31.87
C ARG A 501 12.88 -0.54 30.40
N PHE A 502 12.32 0.63 30.14
CA PHE A 502 12.30 1.30 28.83
C PHE A 502 12.91 2.69 28.95
N ASN A 503 13.86 3.02 28.06
CA ASN A 503 14.47 4.34 28.03
C ASN A 503 13.85 5.17 26.91
N THR A 504 13.47 6.41 27.22
CA THR A 504 12.93 7.37 26.24
C THR A 504 13.63 8.72 26.42
N VAL A 505 13.43 9.65 25.47
CA VAL A 505 13.99 11.00 25.58
C VAL A 505 13.44 11.79 26.77
N VAL A 506 12.23 11.46 27.25
CA VAL A 506 11.61 12.16 28.40
C VAL A 506 11.97 11.51 29.75
N GLY A 507 12.52 10.31 29.76
CA GLY A 507 12.88 9.59 30.97
C GLY A 507 12.85 8.07 30.82
N THR A 508 13.16 7.40 31.92
CA THR A 508 13.10 5.93 32.02
C THR A 508 11.75 5.52 32.61
N PHE A 509 11.04 4.63 31.92
CA PHE A 509 9.79 4.03 32.36
C PHE A 509 10.02 2.57 32.76
N ASN A 510 9.24 2.08 33.72
CA ASN A 510 9.26 0.69 34.14
C ASN A 510 7.85 0.12 34.02
N ILE A 511 7.71 -1.13 33.58
CA ILE A 511 6.43 -1.84 33.53
C ILE A 511 6.55 -3.11 34.38
N PRO A 512 5.60 -3.39 35.31
CA PRO A 512 5.63 -4.62 36.10
C PRO A 512 5.58 -5.87 35.24
N LYS A 513 6.50 -6.80 35.47
CA LYS A 513 6.60 -8.04 34.68
C LYS A 513 5.37 -8.93 34.81
N SER A 514 4.65 -8.85 35.93
CA SER A 514 3.35 -9.49 36.16
C SER A 514 2.31 -9.10 35.10
N ILE A 515 2.41 -7.89 34.55
CA ILE A 515 1.46 -7.34 33.56
C ILE A 515 1.99 -7.49 32.13
N VAL A 516 3.30 -7.71 31.95
CA VAL A 516 3.91 -8.00 30.64
C VAL A 516 3.67 -9.47 30.25
N THR A 517 2.40 -9.82 30.08
CA THR A 517 1.98 -11.05 29.41
C THR A 517 1.25 -10.69 28.12
N ALA A 518 1.32 -11.57 27.12
CA ALA A 518 0.71 -11.33 25.80
C ALA A 518 -0.80 -11.03 25.86
N GLN A 519 -1.48 -11.46 26.92
CA GLN A 519 -2.93 -11.25 27.09
C GLN A 519 -3.28 -9.84 27.59
N TYR A 520 -2.35 -9.16 28.27
CA TYR A 520 -2.62 -7.87 28.93
C TYR A 520 -1.93 -6.70 28.26
N LEU A 521 -0.86 -6.95 27.49
CA LEU A 521 -0.04 -5.88 26.93
C LEU A 521 -0.85 -4.97 26.00
N ASP A 522 -1.66 -5.52 25.11
CA ASP A 522 -2.50 -4.72 24.20
C ASP A 522 -3.51 -3.86 24.99
N THR A 523 -4.12 -4.43 26.03
CA THR A 523 -5.06 -3.71 26.90
C THR A 523 -4.37 -2.58 27.66
N LEU A 524 -3.19 -2.85 28.22
CA LEU A 524 -2.39 -1.87 28.94
C LEU A 524 -1.96 -0.74 28.00
N SER A 525 -1.35 -1.05 26.85
CA SER A 525 -0.86 -0.06 25.90
C SER A 525 -1.99 0.83 25.37
N ASN A 526 -3.14 0.26 25.00
CA ASN A 526 -4.31 1.03 24.57
C ASN A 526 -4.84 1.94 25.68
N PHE A 527 -4.86 1.46 26.93
CA PHE A 527 -5.34 2.27 28.05
C PHE A 527 -4.36 3.38 28.43
N LEU A 528 -3.05 3.14 28.37
CA LEU A 528 -2.05 4.20 28.59
C LEU A 528 -2.26 5.37 27.62
N GLU A 529 -2.52 5.08 26.35
CA GLU A 529 -2.82 6.12 25.35
C GLU A 529 -4.15 6.85 25.68
N GLU A 530 -5.20 6.11 26.03
CA GLU A 530 -6.48 6.69 26.44
C GLU A 530 -6.34 7.59 27.67
N ALA A 531 -5.58 7.14 28.67
CA ALA A 531 -5.36 7.87 29.91
C ALA A 531 -4.68 9.22 29.66
N VAL A 532 -3.67 9.25 28.79
CA VAL A 532 -3.00 10.48 28.37
C VAL A 532 -3.95 11.38 27.59
N LYS A 533 -4.77 10.84 26.68
CA LYS A 533 -5.75 11.62 25.91
C LYS A 533 -6.85 12.25 26.77
N LEU A 534 -7.26 11.55 27.83
CA LEU A 534 -8.29 12.00 28.77
C LEU A 534 -7.75 12.82 29.95
N ASP A 535 -6.43 13.01 30.03
CA ASP A 535 -5.74 13.69 31.13
C ASP A 535 -6.14 13.13 32.50
N LEU A 536 -6.16 11.79 32.62
CA LEU A 536 -6.58 11.12 33.84
C LEU A 536 -5.60 11.40 34.98
N ASN A 537 -6.14 11.71 36.16
CA ASN A 537 -5.33 11.76 37.37
C ASN A 537 -5.01 10.34 37.89
N ARG A 538 -4.10 10.24 38.86
CA ARG A 538 -3.63 8.95 39.40
C ARG A 538 -4.76 8.06 39.91
N GLU A 539 -5.73 8.62 40.62
CA GLU A 539 -6.83 7.85 41.21
C GLU A 539 -7.75 7.29 40.12
N GLN A 540 -8.10 8.12 39.14
CA GLN A 540 -8.90 7.71 37.98
C GLN A 540 -8.19 6.67 37.11
N PHE A 541 -6.87 6.79 36.97
CA PHE A 541 -6.05 5.82 36.25
C PHE A 541 -6.07 4.45 36.94
N VAL A 542 -5.79 4.41 38.25
CA VAL A 542 -5.77 3.19 39.05
C VAL A 542 -7.14 2.51 39.07
N GLU A 543 -8.22 3.27 39.22
CA GLU A 543 -9.58 2.73 39.18
C GLU A 543 -9.87 2.04 37.84
N LYS A 544 -9.66 2.75 36.73
CA LYS A 544 -9.96 2.24 35.38
C LYS A 544 -9.03 1.13 34.90
N ILE A 545 -7.75 1.11 35.29
CA ILE A 545 -6.86 0.00 34.92
C ILE A 545 -7.26 -1.28 35.66
N CYS A 546 -7.68 -1.20 36.93
CA CYS A 546 -8.14 -2.36 37.70
C CYS A 546 -9.49 -2.91 37.19
N GLU A 547 -10.29 -2.11 36.48
CA GLU A 547 -11.48 -2.60 35.77
C GLU A 547 -11.13 -3.40 34.50
N ARG A 548 -9.96 -3.16 33.91
CA ARG A 548 -9.56 -3.71 32.61
C ARG A 548 -8.56 -4.85 32.70
N LEU A 549 -7.72 -4.82 33.73
CA LEU A 549 -6.72 -5.84 34.02
C LEU A 549 -7.07 -6.54 35.33
N PRO A 550 -6.69 -7.81 35.52
CA PRO A 550 -6.96 -8.55 36.75
C PRO A 550 -6.02 -8.10 37.88
N LEU A 551 -6.07 -6.81 38.22
CA LEU A 551 -5.31 -6.16 39.28
C LEU A 551 -6.24 -5.86 40.45
N ASN A 552 -5.83 -6.25 41.65
CA ASN A 552 -6.52 -5.92 42.88
C ASN A 552 -5.77 -4.76 43.57
N PRO A 553 -6.39 -3.58 43.75
CA PRO A 553 -5.76 -2.41 44.36
C PRO A 553 -5.09 -2.66 45.73
N MET A 554 -5.57 -3.64 46.49
CA MET A 554 -5.00 -3.99 47.79
C MET A 554 -3.89 -5.02 47.72
N GLN A 555 -3.90 -5.93 46.75
CA GLN A 555 -2.91 -7.00 46.62
C GLN A 555 -1.75 -6.61 45.69
N ASP A 556 -2.05 -5.85 44.63
CA ASP A 556 -1.12 -5.47 43.57
C ASP A 556 -0.67 -4.00 43.67
N ARG A 557 -0.67 -3.45 44.90
CA ARG A 557 -0.29 -2.05 45.16
C ARG A 557 1.09 -1.71 44.62
N ALA A 558 2.01 -2.66 44.69
CA ALA A 558 3.38 -2.53 44.18
C ALA A 558 3.38 -2.32 42.66
N ASP A 559 2.62 -3.11 41.91
CA ASP A 559 2.52 -3.02 40.46
C ASP A 559 1.83 -1.71 40.03
N LEU A 560 0.79 -1.31 40.76
CA LEU A 560 0.06 -0.05 40.55
C LEU A 560 0.84 1.21 40.97
N GLU A 561 1.90 1.08 41.77
CA GLU A 561 2.82 2.19 42.07
C GLU A 561 3.88 2.39 40.97
N VAL A 562 4.19 1.32 40.22
CA VAL A 562 5.12 1.36 39.08
C VAL A 562 4.42 1.86 37.82
N LEU A 563 3.18 1.43 37.58
CA LEU A 563 2.31 1.96 36.52
C LEU A 563 1.90 3.41 36.80
#